data_AF-A0AAN0JKQ0-F1
#
_entry.id   AF-A0AAN0JKQ0-F1
#
_cell.length_a   1.000
_cell.length_b   1.000
_cell.length_c   1.000
_cell.angle_alpha   90.00
_cell.angle_beta   90.00
_cell.angle_gamma   90.00
#
_symmetry.space_group_name_H-M   'P 1'
#
loop_
_entity.id
_entity.type
_entity.pdbx_description
1 polymer ?
#
loop_
_entity_poly.entity_id
_entity_poly.type
_entity_poly.pdbx_seq_one_letter_code
_entity_poly.pdbx_strand_id
1 'polypeptide(L)'
;MIGISNPTDDETLTVQSKALQWIQDFLKFPYDGYSKSNVTPYMHVMGYHIPHLMKCHAGIKRFSGQGVEKNNDCARKHFFSSNHQDAARDILLTDSRVEELQHGKRAKRKYEKKDTSYWELGIREKRRKIEFEPEPDLKPDTC
;
A
#
# COMPACT_ATOMS: atom_id res chain seq x y z
N MET A 1 -11.40 21.31 -0.74
CA MET A 1 -12.30 20.38 -0.04
C MET A 1 -13.32 21.21 0.73
N ILE A 2 -14.48 21.45 0.13
CA ILE A 2 -15.58 22.22 0.74
C ILE A 2 -16.72 21.21 0.94
N GLY A 3 -17.22 21.04 2.17
CA GLY A 3 -18.50 20.35 2.37
C GLY A 3 -18.60 19.29 3.48
N ILE A 4 -17.63 19.13 4.38
CA ILE A 4 -17.87 18.35 5.62
C ILE A 4 -18.06 19.36 6.73
N SER A 5 -19.29 19.50 7.23
CA SER A 5 -19.58 20.30 8.41
C SER A 5 -18.76 19.77 9.58
N ASN A 6 -18.21 20.70 10.37
CA ASN A 6 -17.47 20.32 11.59
C ASN A 6 -18.40 19.50 12.48
N PRO A 7 -17.88 18.44 13.14
CA PRO A 7 -18.67 17.70 14.11
C PRO A 7 -19.15 18.65 15.21
N THR A 8 -20.44 18.57 15.52
CA THR A 8 -21.07 19.35 16.58
C THR A 8 -20.56 18.85 17.94
N ASP A 9 -20.62 19.69 18.97
CA ASP A 9 -20.26 19.28 20.34
C ASP A 9 -21.08 18.05 20.80
N ASP A 10 -22.38 17.99 20.44
CA ASP A 10 -23.26 16.85 20.75
C ASP A 10 -22.83 15.55 20.05
N GLU A 11 -22.43 15.64 18.78
CA GLU A 11 -21.90 14.49 18.02
C GLU A 11 -20.59 14.00 18.65
N THR A 12 -19.73 14.93 19.06
CA THR A 12 -18.45 14.61 19.71
C THR A 12 -18.65 13.93 21.06
N LEU A 13 -19.60 14.42 21.87
CA LEU A 13 -19.97 13.82 23.15
C LEU A 13 -20.61 12.44 22.97
N THR A 14 -21.43 12.28 21.94
CA THR A 14 -22.05 11.00 21.58
C THR A 14 -20.99 9.97 21.20
N VAL A 15 -20.01 10.34 20.38
CA VAL A 15 -18.87 9.47 20.03
C VAL A 15 -18.08 9.08 21.28
N GLN A 16 -17.77 10.04 22.15
CA GLN A 16 -17.04 9.77 23.39
C GLN A 16 -17.80 8.78 24.29
N SER A 17 -19.08 9.02 24.52
CA SER A 17 -19.92 8.20 25.39
C SER A 17 -20.04 6.78 24.86
N LYS A 18 -20.21 6.62 23.55
CA LYS A 18 -20.23 5.30 22.89
C LYS A 18 -18.89 4.59 22.99
N ALA A 19 -17.78 5.29 22.80
CA ALA A 19 -16.44 4.71 22.91
C ALA A 19 -16.14 4.24 24.34
N LEU A 20 -16.50 5.03 25.36
CA LEU A 20 -16.35 4.64 26.76
C LEU A 20 -17.24 3.45 27.11
N GLN A 21 -18.49 3.43 26.65
CA GLN A 21 -19.40 2.30 26.86
C GLN A 21 -18.84 1.03 26.21
N TRP A 22 -18.33 1.11 24.99
CA TRP A 22 -17.69 -0.02 24.31
C TRP A 22 -16.48 -0.57 25.10
N ILE A 23 -15.64 0.30 25.66
CA ILE A 23 -14.54 -0.13 26.54
C ILE A 23 -15.07 -0.82 27.80
N GLN A 24 -16.15 -0.31 28.41
CA GLN A 24 -16.77 -0.95 29.56
C GLN A 24 -17.34 -2.33 29.21
N ASP A 25 -17.98 -2.45 28.05
CA ASP A 25 -18.55 -3.72 27.61
C ASP A 25 -17.45 -4.72 27.26
N PHE A 26 -16.33 -4.27 26.67
CA PHE A 26 -15.13 -5.08 26.49
C PHE A 26 -14.66 -5.69 27.83
N LEU A 27 -14.66 -4.93 28.92
CA LEU A 27 -14.22 -5.41 30.24
C LEU A 27 -15.23 -6.34 30.95
N LYS A 28 -16.49 -6.36 30.51
CA LYS A 28 -17.53 -7.22 31.11
C LYS A 28 -17.55 -8.63 30.55
N PHE A 29 -16.91 -8.87 29.40
CA PHE A 29 -16.93 -10.20 28.78
C PHE A 29 -16.22 -11.21 29.69
N PRO A 30 -16.85 -12.34 30.02
CA PRO A 30 -16.32 -13.31 30.99
C PRO A 30 -15.26 -14.24 30.39
N TYR A 31 -14.68 -13.89 29.24
CA TYR A 31 -13.73 -14.73 28.53
C TYR A 31 -12.30 -14.24 28.75
N ASP A 32 -11.36 -15.17 28.70
CA ASP A 32 -9.93 -14.84 28.74
C ASP A 32 -9.56 -13.91 27.58
N GLY A 33 -8.82 -12.85 27.88
CA GLY A 33 -8.47 -11.81 26.92
C GLY A 33 -9.22 -10.50 27.11
N TYR A 34 -10.33 -10.49 27.84
CA TYR A 34 -11.20 -9.31 28.03
C TYR A 34 -10.96 -8.64 29.40
N SER A 35 -9.72 -8.24 29.64
CA SER A 35 -9.29 -7.65 30.91
C SER A 35 -8.69 -6.26 30.71
N LYS A 36 -8.52 -5.53 31.83
CA LYS A 36 -7.93 -4.18 31.81
C LYS A 36 -6.51 -4.15 31.23
N SER A 37 -5.73 -5.22 31.39
CA SER A 37 -4.38 -5.31 30.82
C SER A 37 -4.38 -5.40 29.30
N ASN A 38 -5.50 -5.80 28.69
CA ASN A 38 -5.64 -5.97 27.25
C ASN A 38 -6.35 -4.79 26.58
N VAL A 39 -6.64 -3.72 27.33
CA VAL A 39 -7.07 -2.45 26.75
C VAL A 39 -5.91 -1.88 25.94
N THR A 40 -6.07 -1.85 24.62
CA THR A 40 -5.02 -1.39 23.73
C THR A 40 -4.90 0.14 23.76
N PRO A 41 -3.72 0.70 23.40
CA PRO A 41 -3.57 2.15 23.24
C PRO A 41 -4.61 2.77 22.30
N TYR A 42 -5.03 2.05 21.24
CA TYR A 42 -6.06 2.54 20.32
C TYR A 42 -7.44 2.67 20.98
N MET A 43 -7.80 1.78 21.90
CA MET A 43 -9.03 1.88 22.68
C MET A 43 -9.00 3.12 23.58
N HIS A 44 -7.87 3.34 24.27
CA HIS A 44 -7.68 4.53 25.09
C HIS A 44 -7.76 5.82 24.26
N VAL A 45 -7.05 5.87 23.13
CA VAL A 45 -7.09 7.00 22.19
C VAL A 45 -8.53 7.27 21.73
N MET A 46 -9.30 6.23 21.41
CA MET A 46 -10.69 6.36 20.96
C MET A 46 -11.59 7.01 22.01
N GLY A 47 -11.49 6.60 23.28
CA GLY A 47 -12.33 7.12 24.36
C GLY A 47 -11.93 8.51 24.88
N TYR A 48 -10.63 8.82 24.86
CA TYR A 48 -10.10 10.00 25.56
C TYR A 48 -9.48 11.07 24.65
N HIS A 49 -8.92 10.69 23.50
CA HIS A 49 -8.18 11.62 22.64
C HIS A 49 -8.93 11.97 21.34
N ILE A 50 -9.64 11.01 20.73
CA ILE A 50 -10.41 11.26 19.50
C ILE A 50 -11.46 12.38 19.68
N PRO A 51 -12.26 12.43 20.77
CA PRO A 51 -13.22 13.52 20.96
C PRO A 51 -12.55 14.90 21.03
N HIS A 52 -11.42 14.99 21.73
CA HIS A 52 -10.63 16.20 21.81
C HIS A 52 -10.09 16.62 20.43
N LEU A 53 -9.52 15.68 19.66
CA LEU A 53 -9.03 15.93 18.31
C LEU A 53 -10.15 16.34 17.34
N MET A 54 -11.33 15.74 17.46
CA MET A 54 -12.51 16.11 16.66
C MET A 54 -12.89 17.58 16.90
N LYS A 55 -12.88 18.02 18.16
CA LYS A 55 -13.16 19.40 18.55
C LYS A 55 -12.09 20.38 18.07
N CYS A 56 -10.82 20.04 18.23
CA CYS A 56 -9.70 20.92 17.85
C CYS A 56 -9.49 21.05 16.34
N HIS A 57 -9.81 20.00 15.57
CA HIS A 57 -9.40 19.92 14.16
C HIS A 57 -10.55 19.67 13.18
N ALA A 58 -11.80 19.85 13.62
CA ALA A 58 -12.97 19.61 12.79
C ALA A 58 -12.96 18.20 12.18
N GLY A 59 -12.78 17.20 13.06
CA GLY A 59 -12.69 15.79 12.69
C GLY A 59 -11.25 15.25 12.53
N ILE A 60 -11.15 13.93 12.41
CA ILE A 60 -9.88 13.19 12.45
C ILE A 60 -9.38 12.70 11.09
N LYS A 61 -10.25 12.72 10.05
CA LYS A 61 -9.97 12.14 8.74
C LYS A 61 -8.69 12.70 8.09
N ARG A 62 -8.41 13.98 8.32
CA ARG A 62 -7.20 14.67 7.82
C ARG A 62 -5.89 14.10 8.35
N PHE A 63 -5.92 13.39 9.47
CA PHE A 63 -4.76 12.75 10.08
C PHE A 63 -4.65 11.26 9.73
N SER A 64 -5.48 10.75 8.82
CA SER A 64 -5.38 9.35 8.39
C SER A 64 -4.11 9.13 7.54
N GLY A 65 -3.41 8.03 7.81
CA GLY A 65 -2.25 7.58 7.02
C GLY A 65 -2.63 6.97 5.67
N GLN A 66 -3.91 6.87 5.33
CA GLN A 66 -4.40 6.16 4.13
C GLN A 66 -3.78 6.70 2.83
N GLY A 67 -3.58 8.01 2.73
CA GLY A 67 -2.94 8.63 1.56
C GLY A 67 -1.47 8.21 1.44
N VAL A 68 -0.75 8.16 2.57
CA VAL A 68 0.67 7.77 2.61
C VAL A 68 0.84 6.30 2.24
N GLU A 69 -0.01 5.41 2.76
CA GLU A 69 0.04 3.98 2.42
C GLU A 69 -0.24 3.74 0.94
N LYS A 70 -1.21 4.45 0.36
CA LYS A 70 -1.48 4.37 -1.08
C LYS A 70 -0.29 4.86 -1.91
N ASN A 71 0.34 5.95 -1.49
CA ASN A 71 1.55 6.46 -2.16
C ASN A 71 2.70 5.46 -2.05
N ASN A 72 2.85 4.79 -0.91
CA ASN A 72 3.85 3.75 -0.70
C ASN A 72 3.61 2.54 -1.63
N ASP A 73 2.36 2.11 -1.80
CA ASP A 73 2.02 1.05 -2.75
C ASP A 73 2.36 1.42 -4.21
N CYS A 74 2.14 2.68 -4.60
CA CYS A 74 2.57 3.20 -5.91
C CYS A 74 4.10 3.24 -6.03
N ALA A 75 4.79 3.76 -5.02
CA ALA A 75 6.25 3.83 -4.98
C ALA A 75 6.88 2.43 -5.11
N ARG A 76 6.32 1.43 -4.42
CA ARG A 76 6.75 0.03 -4.52
C ARG A 76 6.63 -0.51 -5.95
N LYS A 77 5.55 -0.20 -6.67
CA LYS A 77 5.39 -0.60 -8.09
C LYS A 77 6.46 0.03 -8.97
N HIS A 78 6.74 1.32 -8.76
CA HIS A 78 7.78 2.03 -9.52
C HIS A 78 9.17 1.48 -9.23
N PHE A 79 9.47 1.19 -7.97
CA PHE A 79 10.72 0.57 -7.54
C PHE A 79 11.02 -0.71 -8.32
N PHE A 80 10.08 -1.66 -8.38
CA PHE A 80 10.27 -2.93 -9.10
C PHE A 80 10.31 -2.80 -10.63
N SER A 81 9.97 -1.62 -11.18
CA SER A 81 10.06 -1.33 -12.61
C SER A 81 11.30 -0.52 -13.00
N SER A 82 12.08 -0.06 -12.02
CA SER A 82 13.32 0.71 -12.19
C SER A 82 14.51 -0.22 -12.44
N ASN A 83 15.62 0.35 -12.94
CA ASN A 83 16.90 -0.33 -13.06
C ASN A 83 17.71 -0.33 -11.73
N HIS A 84 17.17 0.26 -10.67
CA HIS A 84 17.71 0.36 -9.32
C HIS A 84 19.05 1.13 -9.18
N GLN A 85 19.44 1.94 -10.18
CA GLN A 85 20.65 2.77 -10.09
C GLN A 85 20.45 4.01 -9.22
N ASP A 86 19.28 4.64 -9.30
CA ASP A 86 18.85 5.75 -8.45
C ASP A 86 17.35 5.62 -8.20
N ALA A 87 16.98 4.63 -7.39
CA ALA A 87 15.59 4.23 -7.23
C ALA A 87 14.70 5.35 -6.67
N ALA A 88 15.23 6.19 -5.78
CA ALA A 88 14.47 7.31 -5.22
C ALA A 88 14.12 8.34 -6.30
N ARG A 89 15.10 8.72 -7.13
CA ARG A 89 14.88 9.62 -8.26
C ARG A 89 13.93 9.01 -9.28
N ASP A 90 14.11 7.73 -9.61
CA ASP A 90 13.27 7.03 -10.60
C ASP A 90 11.81 6.96 -10.17
N ILE A 91 11.55 6.70 -8.88
CA ILE A 91 10.19 6.70 -8.33
C ILE A 91 9.56 8.08 -8.49
N LEU A 92 10.25 9.14 -8.06
CA LEU A 92 9.73 10.51 -8.14
C LEU A 92 9.47 10.96 -9.58
N LEU A 93 10.40 10.68 -10.50
CA LEU A 93 10.25 11.03 -11.91
C LEU A 93 9.12 10.24 -12.58
N THR A 94 8.98 8.96 -12.24
CA THR A 94 7.92 8.12 -12.81
C THR A 94 6.55 8.55 -12.30
N ASP A 95 6.42 8.86 -11.02
CA ASP A 95 5.16 9.32 -10.43
C ASP A 95 4.71 10.67 -11.03
N SER A 96 5.64 11.63 -11.12
CA SER A 96 5.41 12.91 -11.80
C SER A 96 4.96 12.73 -13.26
N ARG A 97 5.62 11.82 -14.01
CA ARG A 97 5.23 11.52 -15.39
C ARG A 97 3.85 10.87 -15.48
N VAL A 98 3.48 10.00 -14.54
CA VAL A 98 2.14 9.38 -14.50
C VAL A 98 1.08 10.43 -14.24
N GLU A 99 1.34 11.38 -13.35
CA GLU A 99 0.44 12.50 -13.05
C GLU A 99 0.23 13.41 -14.26
N GLU A 100 1.29 13.79 -14.98
CA GLU A 100 1.18 14.57 -16.22
C GLU A 100 0.33 13.85 -17.29
N LEU A 101 0.50 12.53 -17.39
CA LEU A 101 -0.18 11.69 -18.39
C LEU A 101 -1.57 11.22 -17.95
N GLN A 102 -2.06 11.60 -16.77
CA GLN A 102 -3.32 11.07 -16.21
C GLN A 102 -4.54 11.30 -17.11
N HIS A 103 -4.54 12.38 -17.91
CA HIS A 103 -5.63 12.74 -18.83
C HIS A 103 -5.49 12.08 -20.21
N GLY A 104 -4.35 11.45 -20.50
CA GLY A 104 -4.04 10.83 -21.78
C GLY A 104 -4.30 9.32 -21.77
N LYS A 105 -4.80 8.78 -22.89
CA LYS A 105 -4.84 7.33 -23.10
C LYS A 105 -3.54 6.87 -23.76
N ARG A 106 -2.93 5.80 -23.23
CA ARG A 106 -1.75 5.18 -23.85
C ARG A 106 -2.11 4.60 -25.20
N ALA A 107 -1.60 5.18 -26.28
CA ALA A 107 -1.65 4.56 -27.60
C ALA A 107 -0.65 3.39 -27.66
N LYS A 108 -1.05 2.28 -28.29
CA LYS A 108 -0.12 1.18 -28.59
C LYS A 108 0.92 1.72 -29.58
N ARG A 109 2.20 1.65 -29.22
CA ARG A 109 3.28 2.02 -30.15
C ARG A 109 3.16 1.17 -31.41
N LYS A 110 3.20 1.79 -32.58
CA LYS A 110 3.31 1.07 -33.86
C LYS A 110 4.70 0.44 -33.90
N TYR A 111 4.75 -0.88 -33.69
CA TYR A 111 6.00 -1.62 -33.74
C TYR A 111 6.13 -2.29 -35.09
N GLU A 112 7.11 -1.86 -35.88
CA GLU A 112 7.47 -2.50 -37.15
C GLU A 112 8.61 -3.47 -36.89
N LYS A 113 8.35 -4.76 -37.12
CA LYS A 113 9.35 -5.82 -37.00
C LYS A 113 10.32 -5.69 -38.17
N LYS A 114 11.51 -5.15 -37.89
CA LYS A 114 12.55 -4.95 -38.92
C LYS A 114 13.34 -6.23 -39.23
N ASP A 115 13.51 -7.11 -38.24
CA ASP A 115 14.25 -8.37 -38.39
C ASP A 115 13.28 -9.55 -38.38
N THR A 116 12.74 -9.87 -39.55
CA THR A 116 11.83 -11.01 -39.75
C THR A 116 12.50 -12.34 -39.40
N SER A 117 13.78 -12.52 -39.73
CA SER A 117 14.53 -13.75 -39.46
C SER A 117 14.62 -14.05 -37.95
N TYR A 118 14.94 -13.04 -37.14
CA TYR A 118 14.97 -13.16 -35.69
C TYR A 118 13.57 -13.48 -35.11
N TRP A 119 12.53 -12.80 -35.59
CA TRP A 119 11.18 -12.99 -35.07
C TRP A 119 10.53 -14.32 -35.50
N GLU A 120 10.92 -14.90 -36.63
CA GLU A 120 10.38 -16.15 -37.16
C GLU A 120 11.15 -17.39 -36.66
N LEU A 121 12.48 -17.34 -36.69
CA LEU A 121 13.34 -18.50 -36.41
C LEU A 121 14.20 -18.27 -35.16
N GLY A 122 14.84 -17.10 -35.04
CA GLY A 122 15.79 -16.83 -33.95
C GLY A 122 15.17 -16.90 -32.55
N ILE A 123 13.93 -16.44 -32.36
CA ILE A 123 13.25 -16.49 -31.06
C ILE A 123 12.86 -17.91 -30.65
N ARG A 124 12.54 -18.78 -31.62
CA ARG A 124 12.19 -20.18 -31.38
C ARG A 124 13.42 -20.97 -30.95
N GLU A 125 14.54 -20.76 -31.62
CA GLU A 125 15.82 -21.39 -31.28
C GLU A 125 16.34 -20.95 -29.91
N LYS A 126 16.26 -19.65 -29.60
CA LYS A 126 16.71 -19.12 -28.32
C LYS A 126 15.90 -19.68 -27.14
N ARG A 127 14.59 -19.86 -27.31
CA ARG A 127 13.71 -20.47 -26.29
C ARG A 127 13.97 -21.96 -26.12
N ARG A 128 14.21 -22.71 -27.20
CA ARG A 128 14.62 -24.12 -27.14
C ARG A 128 15.94 -24.32 -26.40
N LYS A 129 16.87 -23.37 -26.50
CA LYS A 129 18.16 -23.43 -25.79
C LYS A 129 18.05 -23.12 -24.29
N ILE A 130 17.04 -22.36 -23.85
CA ILE A 130 16.81 -22.07 -22.43
C ILE A 130 16.24 -23.29 -21.69
N GLU A 131 15.56 -24.19 -22.40
CA GLU A 131 14.96 -25.41 -21.84
C GLU A 131 15.98 -26.55 -21.64
N PHE A 132 17.26 -26.35 -21.99
CA PHE A 132 18.26 -27.41 -21.93
C PHE A 132 19.66 -26.90 -21.54
N GLU A 133 19.82 -26.55 -20.28
CA GLU A 133 21.11 -26.67 -19.58
C GLU A 133 20.87 -27.68 -18.45
N PRO A 134 21.13 -28.99 -18.63
CA PRO A 134 21.19 -29.89 -17.49
C PRO A 134 22.33 -29.40 -16.58
N GLU A 135 22.00 -29.21 -15.31
CA GLU A 135 22.96 -28.89 -14.26
C GLU A 135 24.15 -29.86 -14.36
N PRO A 136 25.42 -29.39 -14.40
CA PRO A 136 26.55 -30.30 -14.48
C PRO A 136 26.57 -31.18 -13.24
N ASP A 137 26.40 -32.49 -13.44
CA ASP A 137 26.39 -33.51 -12.40
C ASP A 137 27.52 -33.28 -11.38
N LEU A 138 27.14 -32.93 -10.14
CA LEU A 138 28.03 -32.98 -8.99
C LEU A 138 28.53 -34.43 -8.86
N LYS A 139 29.80 -34.66 -9.23
CA LYS A 139 30.45 -35.96 -9.01
C LYS A 139 30.39 -36.29 -7.52
N PRO A 140 30.02 -37.52 -7.13
CA PRO A 140 29.95 -37.90 -5.73
C PRO A 140 31.33 -37.81 -5.10
N ASP A 141 31.40 -37.15 -3.95
CA ASP A 141 32.59 -37.11 -3.11
C ASP A 141 33.05 -38.54 -2.85
N THR A 142 34.24 -38.85 -3.35
CA THR A 142 34.92 -40.10 -3.01
C THR A 142 35.58 -39.90 -1.65
N CYS A 143 35.26 -40.83 -0.75
CA CYS A 143 35.68 -40.91 0.65
C CYS A 143 37.19 -40.76 0.85
#